data_AF-A0A964K596-F1
#
_entry.id   AF-A0A964K596-F1
#
_cell.length_a   1.000
_cell.length_b   1.000
_cell.length_c   1.000
_cell.angle_alpha   90.00
_cell.angle_beta   90.00
_cell.angle_gamma   90.00
#
_symmetry.space_group_name_H-M   'P 1'
#
loop_
_entity.id
_entity.type
_entity.pdbx_description
1 polymer ?
#
loop_
_entity_poly.entity_id
_entity_poly.type
_entity_poly.pdbx_seq_one_letter_code
_entity_poly.pdbx_strand_id
1 'polypeptide(L)'
;MTKDDSSFPAPAFVDGGAHYVALNFANIPQIRLPDMAAQVRRAIAWIYRNAASFDGDPTRLFLSGHSSGAHLAAAALVTDWPATHDVPANVIKGALLISGMYDLEAPMLSARSSYVKISKDEEHALSPQRHLDRVGCPVILAHGDGESPEFKRQARDFDAALKQRSLSSTLIEGKGFNHFELVETLGRADGLLGRVALKQMGLA
;
A
#
# COMPACT_ATOMS: atom_id res chain seq x y z
N MET A 1 -12.67 3.50 -8.20
CA MET A 1 -11.67 2.83 -9.04
C MET A 1 -11.85 1.34 -8.90
N THR A 2 -11.75 0.62 -10.00
CA THR A 2 -11.79 -0.84 -10.09
C THR A 2 -10.44 -1.37 -10.57
N LYS A 3 -10.28 -2.70 -10.65
CA LYS A 3 -9.08 -3.29 -11.27
C LYS A 3 -8.80 -2.77 -12.69
N ASP A 4 -9.84 -2.42 -13.45
CA ASP A 4 -9.69 -1.98 -14.84
C ASP A 4 -9.05 -0.57 -14.89
N ASP A 5 -9.40 0.29 -13.92
CA ASP A 5 -8.79 1.64 -13.76
C ASP A 5 -7.38 1.58 -13.15
N SER A 6 -7.01 0.45 -12.53
CA SER A 6 -5.73 0.27 -11.84
C SER A 6 -4.76 -0.65 -12.58
N SER A 7 -5.11 -1.11 -13.79
CA SER A 7 -4.25 -1.99 -14.59
C SER A 7 -3.25 -1.24 -15.47
N PHE A 8 -3.35 0.09 -15.57
CA PHE A 8 -2.48 0.90 -16.43
C PHE A 8 -0.97 0.74 -16.16
N PRO A 9 -0.48 0.39 -14.95
CA PRO A 9 0.95 0.17 -14.76
C PRO A 9 1.46 -1.17 -15.28
N ALA A 10 0.57 -2.13 -15.56
CA ALA A 10 0.95 -3.49 -15.88
C ALA A 10 2.04 -3.62 -16.96
N PRO A 11 2.02 -2.87 -18.09
CA PRO A 11 3.08 -2.98 -19.10
C PRO A 11 4.47 -2.73 -18.54
N ALA A 12 4.66 -1.68 -17.72
CA ALA A 12 5.98 -1.34 -17.17
C ALA A 12 6.55 -2.43 -16.26
N PHE A 13 5.70 -3.16 -15.54
CA PHE A 13 6.13 -4.24 -14.65
C PHE A 13 6.30 -5.57 -15.37
N VAL A 14 5.42 -5.88 -16.32
CA VAL A 14 5.52 -7.08 -17.16
C VAL A 14 6.78 -7.02 -18.03
N ASP A 15 7.02 -5.89 -18.69
CA ASP A 15 8.25 -5.66 -19.48
C ASP A 15 9.51 -5.68 -18.61
N GLY A 16 9.38 -5.29 -17.33
CA GLY A 16 10.42 -5.38 -16.32
C GLY A 16 10.66 -6.78 -15.76
N GLY A 17 9.89 -7.80 -16.16
CA GLY A 17 10.04 -9.18 -15.71
C GLY A 17 9.26 -9.54 -14.44
N ALA A 18 8.19 -8.82 -14.13
CA ALA A 18 7.30 -9.10 -13.00
C ALA A 18 5.86 -9.40 -13.44
N HIS A 19 5.17 -10.23 -12.65
CA HIS A 19 3.71 -10.31 -12.73
C HIS A 19 3.10 -9.08 -12.09
N TYR A 20 2.14 -8.45 -12.78
CA TYR A 20 1.34 -7.37 -12.23
C TYR A 20 -0.05 -7.88 -11.84
N VAL A 21 -0.40 -7.78 -10.56
CA VAL A 21 -1.71 -8.22 -10.06
C VAL A 21 -2.53 -7.02 -9.60
N ALA A 22 -3.48 -6.58 -10.45
CA ALA A 22 -4.42 -5.52 -10.12
C ALA A 22 -5.55 -6.06 -9.22
N LEU A 23 -5.47 -5.78 -7.91
CA LEU A 23 -6.48 -6.22 -6.96
C LEU A 23 -7.74 -5.36 -7.04
N ASN A 24 -8.90 -6.03 -7.01
CA ASN A 24 -10.19 -5.39 -6.80
C ASN A 24 -10.74 -5.79 -5.42
N PHE A 25 -11.46 -4.89 -4.78
CA PHE A 25 -12.17 -5.14 -3.52
C PHE A 25 -13.46 -4.33 -3.48
N ALA A 26 -14.40 -4.76 -2.65
CA ALA A 26 -15.66 -4.03 -2.46
C ALA A 26 -15.38 -2.69 -1.75
N ASN A 27 -16.27 -1.72 -1.94
CA ASN A 27 -16.08 -0.36 -1.43
C ASN A 27 -17.12 0.00 -0.35
N ILE A 28 -16.79 1.03 0.42
CA ILE A 28 -17.73 1.73 1.31
C ILE A 28 -18.68 2.56 0.43
N PRO A 29 -19.98 2.68 0.79
CA PRO A 29 -20.61 2.18 2.03
C PRO A 29 -21.20 0.77 1.93
N GLN A 30 -21.00 0.03 0.84
CA GLN A 30 -21.57 -1.31 0.66
C GLN A 30 -20.97 -2.34 1.63
N ILE A 31 -19.72 -2.15 2.03
CA ILE A 31 -19.04 -2.93 3.07
C ILE A 31 -18.34 -2.00 4.07
N ARG A 32 -17.83 -2.56 5.17
CA ARG A 32 -17.08 -1.80 6.19
C ARG A 32 -15.59 -1.78 5.87
N LEU A 33 -14.85 -0.80 6.40
CA LEU A 33 -13.40 -0.70 6.21
C LEU A 33 -12.62 -1.96 6.70
N PRO A 34 -12.97 -2.60 7.84
CA PRO A 34 -12.35 -3.87 8.23
C PRO A 34 -12.55 -4.99 7.20
N ASP A 35 -13.72 -5.03 6.55
CA ASP A 35 -14.02 -6.02 5.52
C ASP A 35 -13.17 -5.78 4.26
N MET A 36 -12.94 -4.51 3.89
CA MET A 36 -12.04 -4.14 2.79
C MET A 36 -10.61 -4.62 3.07
N ALA A 37 -10.09 -4.34 4.28
CA ALA A 37 -8.78 -4.80 4.70
C ALA A 37 -8.68 -6.33 4.72
N ALA A 38 -9.73 -7.02 5.19
CA ALA A 38 -9.78 -8.47 5.18
C ALA A 38 -9.81 -9.05 3.75
N GLN A 39 -10.48 -8.40 2.80
CA GLN A 39 -10.46 -8.81 1.38
C GLN A 39 -9.05 -8.70 0.79
N VAL A 40 -8.35 -7.58 1.01
CA VAL A 40 -6.97 -7.40 0.53
C VAL A 40 -6.03 -8.44 1.14
N ARG A 41 -6.15 -8.71 2.45
CA ARG A 41 -5.34 -9.74 3.11
C ARG A 41 -5.58 -11.14 2.55
N ARG A 42 -6.86 -11.51 2.33
CA ARG A 42 -7.20 -12.78 1.66
C ARG A 42 -6.63 -12.87 0.25
N ALA A 43 -6.64 -11.78 -0.50
CA ALA A 43 -6.08 -11.75 -1.86
C ALA A 43 -4.56 -11.96 -1.85
N ILE A 44 -3.83 -11.31 -0.93
CA ILE A 44 -2.38 -11.52 -0.77
C ILE A 44 -2.07 -12.98 -0.39
N ALA A 45 -2.81 -13.54 0.58
CA ALA A 45 -2.64 -14.95 0.97
C ALA A 45 -2.96 -15.91 -0.19
N TRP A 46 -3.97 -15.59 -1.01
CA TRP A 46 -4.28 -16.35 -2.21
C TRP A 46 -3.15 -16.27 -3.23
N ILE A 47 -2.63 -15.07 -3.52
CA ILE A 47 -1.48 -14.87 -4.43
C ILE A 47 -0.28 -15.69 -3.95
N TYR A 48 0.07 -15.61 -2.66
CA TYR A 48 1.18 -16.39 -2.09
C TYR A 48 1.01 -17.90 -2.34
N ARG A 49 -0.20 -18.45 -2.13
CA ARG A 49 -0.45 -19.88 -2.31
C ARG A 49 -0.54 -20.33 -3.77
N ASN A 50 -0.89 -19.42 -4.68
CA ASN A 50 -1.19 -19.74 -6.07
C ASN A 50 -0.17 -19.16 -7.06
N ALA A 51 0.84 -18.41 -6.61
CA ALA A 51 1.81 -17.77 -7.49
C ALA A 51 2.42 -18.74 -8.51
N ALA A 52 2.79 -19.94 -8.04
CA ALA A 52 3.36 -20.97 -8.90
C ALA A 52 2.41 -21.44 -10.03
N SER A 53 1.09 -21.28 -9.90
CA SER A 53 0.14 -21.68 -10.95
C SER A 53 0.10 -20.72 -12.14
N PHE A 54 0.76 -19.57 -12.04
CA PHE A 54 0.91 -18.58 -13.10
C PHE A 54 2.38 -18.14 -13.25
N ASP A 55 3.32 -19.06 -12.96
CA ASP A 55 4.77 -18.84 -13.07
C ASP A 55 5.31 -17.68 -12.22
N GLY A 56 4.63 -17.35 -11.12
CA GLY A 56 5.07 -16.36 -10.14
C GLY A 56 5.86 -16.97 -8.99
N ASP A 57 6.82 -16.21 -8.46
CA ASP A 57 7.59 -16.59 -7.27
C ASP A 57 6.86 -16.13 -5.98
N PRO A 58 6.33 -17.05 -5.17
CA PRO A 58 5.61 -16.71 -3.93
C PRO A 58 6.52 -16.10 -2.86
N THR A 59 7.83 -16.13 -3.05
CA THR A 59 8.81 -15.52 -2.13
C THR A 59 9.20 -14.10 -2.54
N ARG A 60 8.63 -13.56 -3.62
CA ARG A 60 8.94 -12.21 -4.15
C ARG A 60 7.69 -11.34 -4.34
N LEU A 61 6.87 -11.23 -3.30
CA LEU A 61 5.67 -10.39 -3.31
C LEU A 61 5.99 -8.96 -2.88
N PHE A 62 5.61 -7.99 -3.71
CA PHE A 62 5.75 -6.56 -3.44
C PHE A 62 4.38 -5.89 -3.55
N LEU A 63 4.11 -4.91 -2.70
CA LEU A 63 2.85 -4.18 -2.70
C LEU A 63 3.04 -2.76 -3.21
N SER A 64 2.09 -2.29 -4.00
CA SER A 64 1.89 -0.86 -4.22
C SER A 64 0.43 -0.51 -4.01
N GLY A 65 0.19 0.67 -3.45
CA GLY A 65 -1.15 1.19 -3.26
C GLY A 65 -1.17 2.69 -3.39
N HIS A 66 -2.30 3.24 -3.84
CA HIS A 66 -2.55 4.67 -3.96
C HIS A 66 -3.74 5.07 -3.09
N SER A 67 -3.64 6.19 -2.37
CA SER A 67 -4.73 6.75 -1.57
C SER A 67 -5.29 5.73 -0.55
N SER A 68 -6.56 5.34 -0.64
CA SER A 68 -7.13 4.27 0.18
C SER A 68 -6.44 2.92 -0.04
N GLY A 69 -5.94 2.63 -1.25
CA GLY A 69 -5.14 1.46 -1.53
C GLY A 69 -3.79 1.46 -0.80
N ALA A 70 -3.18 2.64 -0.60
CA ALA A 70 -1.96 2.77 0.20
C ALA A 70 -2.22 2.50 1.68
N HIS A 71 -3.38 2.94 2.21
CA HIS A 71 -3.83 2.57 3.56
C HIS A 71 -4.01 1.06 3.69
N LEU A 72 -4.70 0.41 2.75
CA LEU A 72 -4.92 -1.04 2.78
C LEU A 72 -3.63 -1.83 2.63
N ALA A 73 -2.70 -1.39 1.78
CA ALA A 73 -1.37 -1.97 1.67
C ALA A 73 -0.60 -1.83 2.99
N ALA A 74 -0.63 -0.66 3.64
CA ALA A 74 -0.01 -0.47 4.95
C ALA A 74 -0.66 -1.34 6.04
N ALA A 75 -1.99 -1.51 6.02
CA ALA A 75 -2.71 -2.41 6.93
C ALA A 75 -2.35 -3.89 6.70
N ALA A 76 -1.94 -4.25 5.48
CA ALA A 76 -1.40 -5.56 5.15
C ALA A 76 0.03 -5.75 5.68
N LEU A 77 0.86 -4.70 5.72
CA LEU A 77 2.22 -4.77 6.29
C LEU A 77 2.23 -5.07 7.79
N VAL A 78 1.20 -4.63 8.52
CA VAL A 78 1.09 -4.84 9.97
C VAL A 78 0.19 -6.03 10.36
N THR A 79 -0.07 -6.93 9.41
CA THR A 79 -0.88 -8.13 9.64
C THR A 79 -0.03 -9.22 10.28
N ASP A 80 -0.58 -9.89 11.29
CA ASP A 80 -0.02 -11.14 11.81
C ASP A 80 -0.34 -12.28 10.82
N TRP A 81 0.47 -12.37 9.77
CA TRP A 81 0.25 -13.30 8.66
C TRP A 81 0.19 -14.77 9.06
N PRO A 82 1.10 -15.30 9.92
CA PRO A 82 1.01 -16.68 10.36
C PRO A 82 -0.29 -16.96 11.12
N ALA A 83 -0.69 -16.09 12.05
CA ALA A 83 -1.88 -16.32 12.88
C ALA A 83 -3.19 -16.16 12.09
N THR A 84 -3.25 -15.23 11.14
CA THR A 84 -4.51 -14.88 10.45
C THR A 84 -4.73 -15.64 9.16
N HIS A 85 -3.65 -16.02 8.48
CA HIS A 85 -3.72 -16.58 7.13
C HIS A 85 -2.77 -17.75 6.91
N ASP A 86 -2.02 -18.24 7.89
CA ASP A 86 -1.11 -19.38 7.70
C ASP A 86 -0.16 -19.18 6.49
N VAL A 87 0.41 -17.98 6.40
CA VAL A 87 1.48 -17.63 5.44
C VAL A 87 2.64 -16.97 6.19
N PRO A 88 3.86 -16.96 5.65
CA PRO A 88 5.03 -16.44 6.37
C PRO A 88 4.86 -14.99 6.84
N ALA A 89 5.40 -14.66 8.03
CA ALA A 89 5.39 -13.30 8.55
C ALA A 89 6.06 -12.29 7.61
N ASN A 90 7.04 -12.73 6.84
CA ASN A 90 7.75 -11.95 5.84
C ASN A 90 7.19 -12.13 4.41
N VAL A 91 5.91 -12.46 4.24
CA VAL A 91 5.29 -12.70 2.92
C VAL A 91 5.47 -11.51 1.98
N ILE A 92 5.47 -10.27 2.48
CA ILE A 92 5.70 -9.05 1.69
C ILE A 92 7.18 -8.65 1.79
N LYS A 93 7.83 -8.43 0.65
CA LYS A 93 9.27 -8.13 0.52
C LYS A 93 9.57 -6.64 0.36
N GLY A 94 8.57 -5.84 0.03
CA GLY A 94 8.68 -4.39 -0.04
C GLY A 94 7.33 -3.76 -0.35
N ALA A 95 7.19 -2.49 0.01
CA ALA A 95 5.98 -1.72 -0.28
C ALA A 95 6.29 -0.34 -0.83
N LEU A 96 5.47 0.11 -1.78
CA LEU A 96 5.37 1.48 -2.27
C LEU A 96 3.99 2.06 -1.95
N LEU A 97 3.93 2.96 -0.99
CA LEU A 97 2.71 3.55 -0.44
C LEU A 97 2.57 4.99 -0.94
N ILE A 98 1.63 5.21 -1.86
CA ILE A 98 1.49 6.47 -2.60
C ILE A 98 0.29 7.23 -2.05
N SER A 99 0.55 8.41 -1.47
CA SER A 99 -0.48 9.34 -1.01
C SER A 99 -1.48 8.70 -0.03
N GLY A 100 -0.99 7.88 0.91
CA GLY A 100 -1.82 7.13 1.85
C GLY A 100 -2.17 7.84 3.15
N MET A 101 -3.02 7.18 3.94
CA MET A 101 -3.36 7.53 5.32
C MET A 101 -2.92 6.36 6.21
N TYR A 102 -2.18 6.63 7.28
CA TYR A 102 -1.54 5.60 8.13
C TYR A 102 -1.94 5.71 9.60
N ASP A 103 -2.51 6.85 10.00
CA ASP A 103 -3.31 7.01 11.21
C ASP A 103 -4.71 7.52 10.83
N LEU A 104 -5.75 6.83 11.28
CA LEU A 104 -7.13 7.11 10.91
C LEU A 104 -7.81 8.19 11.77
N GLU A 105 -7.18 8.72 12.82
CA GLU A 105 -7.78 9.76 13.67
C GLU A 105 -8.16 11.00 12.86
N ALA A 106 -7.23 11.55 12.07
CA ALA A 106 -7.50 12.71 11.22
C ALA A 106 -8.58 12.45 10.15
N PRO A 107 -8.56 11.32 9.41
CA PRO A 107 -9.70 10.90 8.58
C PRO A 107 -11.04 10.89 9.32
N MET A 108 -11.08 10.36 10.55
CA MET A 108 -12.30 10.27 11.36
C MET A 108 -12.78 11.62 11.92
N LEU A 109 -11.92 12.64 11.97
CA LEU A 109 -12.31 14.02 12.28
C LEU A 109 -12.72 14.84 11.04
N SER A 110 -12.65 14.24 9.85
CA SER A 110 -13.00 14.90 8.58
C SER A 110 -14.40 14.53 8.10
N ALA A 111 -14.81 15.11 6.96
CA ALA A 111 -16.05 14.75 6.26
C ALA A 111 -16.17 13.25 5.94
N ARG A 112 -15.05 12.49 5.93
CA ARG A 112 -15.05 11.04 5.71
C ARG A 112 -15.82 10.26 6.77
N SER A 113 -15.89 10.77 8.00
CA SER A 113 -16.66 10.14 9.09
C SER A 113 -18.16 10.04 8.79
N SER A 114 -18.68 10.79 7.82
CA SER A 114 -20.06 10.68 7.36
C SER A 114 -20.36 9.34 6.69
N TYR A 115 -19.36 8.70 6.06
CA TYR A 115 -19.51 7.43 5.33
C TYR A 115 -18.57 6.31 5.79
N VAL A 116 -17.41 6.62 6.39
CA VAL A 116 -16.55 5.63 7.05
C VAL A 116 -17.01 5.48 8.51
N LYS A 117 -17.77 4.43 8.79
CA LYS A 117 -18.35 4.15 10.11
C LYS A 117 -17.60 3.04 10.83
N ILE A 118 -16.55 3.41 11.55
CA ILE A 118 -15.72 2.50 12.34
C ILE A 118 -15.75 2.86 13.84
N SER A 119 -15.60 1.86 14.70
CA SER A 119 -15.42 2.04 16.15
C SER A 119 -14.01 2.56 16.46
N LYS A 120 -13.77 2.97 17.72
CA LYS A 120 -12.42 3.35 18.16
C LYS A 120 -11.43 2.19 18.13
N ASP A 121 -11.89 0.97 18.41
CA ASP A 121 -11.06 -0.23 18.32
C ASP A 121 -10.70 -0.55 16.87
N GLU A 122 -11.64 -0.39 15.93
CA GLU A 122 -11.39 -0.56 14.51
C GLU A 122 -10.47 0.54 13.95
N GLU A 123 -10.65 1.80 14.36
CA GLU A 123 -9.75 2.91 14.03
C GLU A 123 -8.32 2.59 14.50
N HIS A 124 -8.17 2.11 15.74
CA HIS A 124 -6.87 1.70 16.27
C HIS A 124 -6.28 0.52 15.50
N ALA A 125 -7.05 -0.54 15.26
CA ALA A 125 -6.61 -1.74 14.55
C ALA A 125 -6.25 -1.47 13.07
N LEU A 126 -6.88 -0.47 12.45
CA LEU A 126 -6.67 -0.08 11.06
C LEU A 126 -5.84 1.21 10.92
N SER A 127 -5.08 1.59 11.94
CA SER A 127 -4.07 2.65 11.85
C SER A 127 -2.68 2.01 11.85
N PRO A 128 -2.10 1.67 10.67
CA PRO A 128 -0.81 0.98 10.58
C PRO A 128 0.33 1.64 11.34
N GLN A 129 0.30 2.97 11.50
CA GLN A 129 1.28 3.74 12.27
C GLN A 129 1.37 3.31 13.73
N ARG A 130 0.33 2.65 14.27
CA ARG A 130 0.27 2.16 15.65
C ARG A 130 0.80 0.73 15.84
N HIS A 131 1.15 0.02 14.76
CA HIS A 131 1.50 -1.42 14.75
C HIS A 131 2.84 -1.72 14.02
N LEU A 132 3.79 -0.78 14.13
CA LEU A 132 5.04 -0.82 13.35
C LEU A 132 5.99 -1.96 13.74
N ASP A 133 5.80 -2.61 14.88
CA ASP A 133 6.54 -3.81 15.31
C ASP A 133 6.41 -4.98 14.33
N ARG A 134 5.36 -4.98 13.50
CA ARG A 134 5.07 -6.03 12.53
C ARG A 134 5.63 -5.75 11.13
N VAL A 135 6.14 -4.54 10.88
CA VAL A 135 6.70 -4.20 9.57
C VAL A 135 8.05 -4.90 9.40
N GLY A 136 8.10 -5.85 8.47
CA GLY A 136 9.29 -6.70 8.22
C GLY A 136 10.01 -6.43 6.90
N CYS A 137 9.66 -5.36 6.16
CA CYS A 137 10.20 -5.09 4.83
C CYS A 137 10.52 -3.60 4.60
N PRO A 138 11.35 -3.25 3.60
CA PRO A 138 11.55 -1.86 3.19
C PRO A 138 10.26 -1.20 2.69
N VAL A 139 10.03 0.05 3.11
CA VAL A 139 8.84 0.83 2.74
C VAL A 139 9.24 2.12 2.03
N ILE A 140 8.71 2.33 0.83
CA ILE A 140 8.81 3.60 0.11
C ILE A 140 7.48 4.33 0.28
N LEU A 141 7.55 5.56 0.75
CA LEU A 141 6.43 6.48 0.90
C LEU A 141 6.56 7.55 -0.17
N ALA A 142 5.46 7.86 -0.87
CA ALA A 142 5.45 8.89 -1.88
C ALA A 142 4.24 9.80 -1.72
N HIS A 143 4.41 11.09 -1.97
CA HIS A 143 3.31 12.05 -2.12
C HIS A 143 3.72 13.17 -3.08
N GLY A 144 2.75 13.83 -3.69
CA GLY A 144 2.96 15.02 -4.50
C GLY A 144 3.12 16.28 -3.64
N ASP A 145 3.82 17.28 -4.17
CA ASP A 145 3.87 18.62 -3.56
C ASP A 145 2.60 19.45 -3.84
N GLY A 146 1.78 19.04 -4.81
CA GLY A 146 0.46 19.61 -5.08
C GLY A 146 -0.66 19.03 -4.19
N GLU A 147 -0.34 18.14 -3.25
CA GLU A 147 -1.34 17.49 -2.39
C GLU A 147 -1.74 18.33 -1.17
N SER A 148 -2.84 17.91 -0.53
CA SER A 148 -3.28 18.51 0.73
C SER A 148 -2.21 18.33 1.83
N PRO A 149 -2.13 19.25 2.81
CA PRO A 149 -1.17 19.14 3.91
C PRO A 149 -1.24 17.80 4.65
N GLU A 150 -2.42 17.18 4.75
CA GLU A 150 -2.61 15.94 5.50
C GLU A 150 -1.97 14.73 4.84
N PHE A 151 -2.03 14.58 3.50
CA PHE A 151 -1.31 13.49 2.82
C PHE A 151 0.20 13.62 3.01
N LYS A 152 0.73 14.85 2.91
CA LYS A 152 2.15 15.11 3.13
C LYS A 152 2.56 14.85 4.58
N ARG A 153 1.72 15.24 5.54
CA ARG A 153 1.96 15.00 6.97
C ARG A 153 1.98 13.51 7.28
N GLN A 154 0.96 12.77 6.86
CA GLN A 154 0.86 11.33 7.08
C GLN A 154 2.07 10.57 6.53
N ALA A 155 2.51 10.90 5.30
CA ALA A 155 3.71 10.30 4.71
C ALA A 155 4.98 10.61 5.51
N ARG A 156 5.18 11.87 5.93
CA ARG A 156 6.33 12.26 6.77
C ARG A 156 6.32 11.60 8.13
N ASP A 157 5.17 11.57 8.80
CA ASP A 157 5.05 11.05 10.16
C ASP A 157 5.24 9.52 10.17
N PHE A 158 4.73 8.82 9.15
CA PHE A 158 4.93 7.38 9.02
C PHE A 158 6.38 7.02 8.67
N ASP A 159 7.05 7.78 7.78
CA ASP A 159 8.50 7.64 7.49
C ASP A 159 9.34 7.87 8.76
N ALA A 160 9.05 8.94 9.51
CA ALA A 160 9.74 9.23 10.76
C ALA A 160 9.55 8.11 11.80
N ALA A 161 8.32 7.59 11.95
CA ALA A 161 8.03 6.52 12.89
C ALA A 161 8.71 5.19 12.50
N LEU A 162 8.80 4.87 11.21
CA LEU A 162 9.58 3.72 10.71
C LEU A 162 11.07 3.89 11.04
N LYS A 163 11.64 5.06 10.75
CA LYS A 163 13.06 5.35 11.02
C LYS A 163 13.40 5.31 12.51
N GLN A 164 12.53 5.79 13.38
CA GLN A 164 12.71 5.70 14.84
C GLN A 164 12.84 4.25 15.33
N ARG A 165 12.29 3.28 14.59
CA ARG A 165 12.42 1.84 14.87
C ARG A 165 13.53 1.17 14.06
N SER A 166 14.40 1.95 13.42
CA SER A 166 15.46 1.46 12.52
C SER A 166 14.95 0.63 11.34
N LEU A 167 13.70 0.83 10.92
CA LEU A 167 13.13 0.18 9.75
C LEU A 167 13.53 0.92 8.46
N SER A 168 13.83 0.15 7.41
CA SER A 168 14.23 0.70 6.12
C SER A 168 13.04 1.44 5.49
N SER A 169 13.18 2.76 5.33
CA SER A 169 12.16 3.59 4.69
C SER A 169 12.77 4.70 3.85
N THR A 170 12.04 5.09 2.80
CA THR A 170 12.39 6.21 1.91
C THR A 170 11.15 7.06 1.68
N LEU A 171 11.28 8.38 1.82
CA LEU A 171 10.22 9.33 1.51
C LEU A 171 10.54 10.07 0.21
N ILE A 172 9.57 10.09 -0.70
CA ILE A 172 9.65 10.76 -2.01
C ILE A 172 8.58 11.84 -2.07
N GLU A 173 9.00 13.09 -2.33
CA GLU A 173 8.10 14.19 -2.66
C GLU A 173 8.16 14.46 -4.17
N GLY A 174 7.09 14.14 -4.89
CA GLY A 174 6.96 14.40 -6.32
C GLY A 174 6.68 15.87 -6.60
N LYS A 175 7.65 16.59 -7.17
CA LYS A 175 7.51 18.01 -7.52
C LYS A 175 6.60 18.22 -8.73
N GLY A 176 5.65 19.13 -8.62
CA GLY A 176 4.68 19.44 -9.67
C GLY A 176 3.60 18.39 -9.87
N PHE A 177 3.44 17.45 -8.93
CA PHE A 177 2.42 16.40 -9.02
C PHE A 177 1.32 16.62 -7.99
N ASN A 178 0.07 16.49 -8.41
CA ASN A 178 -1.07 16.38 -7.52
C ASN A 178 -1.35 14.92 -7.11
N HIS A 179 -2.43 14.73 -6.34
CA HIS A 179 -2.81 13.44 -5.78
C HIS A 179 -3.08 12.34 -6.82
N PHE A 180 -3.46 12.70 -8.05
CA PHE A 180 -3.82 11.77 -9.12
C PHE A 180 -2.73 11.66 -10.19
N GLU A 181 -1.91 12.68 -10.39
CA GLU A 181 -0.84 12.66 -11.41
C GLU A 181 0.39 11.87 -10.94
N LEU A 182 0.72 11.89 -9.64
CA LEU A 182 1.90 11.21 -9.14
C LEU A 182 1.84 9.70 -9.43
N VAL A 183 0.68 9.07 -9.19
CA VAL A 183 0.49 7.62 -9.40
C VAL A 183 0.61 7.24 -10.87
N GLU A 184 0.32 8.13 -11.82
CA GLU A 184 0.49 7.86 -13.25
C GLU A 184 1.95 7.57 -13.62
N THR A 185 2.89 8.16 -12.88
CA THR A 185 4.33 7.90 -13.06
C THR A 185 4.74 6.47 -12.71
N LEU A 186 3.86 5.69 -12.05
CA LEU A 186 4.05 4.26 -11.80
C LEU A 186 3.96 3.44 -13.09
N GLY A 187 3.19 3.92 -14.09
CA GLY A 187 2.95 3.18 -15.33
C GLY A 187 4.06 3.30 -16.37
N ARG A 188 5.19 3.88 -16.01
CA ARG A 188 6.37 3.98 -16.88
C ARG A 188 7.62 3.53 -16.13
N ALA A 189 8.42 2.66 -16.73
CA ALA A 189 9.67 2.18 -16.12
C ALA A 189 10.66 3.32 -15.81
N ASP A 190 10.68 4.39 -16.62
CA ASP A 190 11.49 5.59 -16.42
C ASP A 190 10.80 6.66 -15.54
N GLY A 191 9.52 6.46 -15.23
CA GLY A 191 8.72 7.33 -14.37
C GLY A 191 9.28 7.39 -12.95
N LEU A 192 8.93 8.45 -12.21
CA LEU A 192 9.40 8.65 -10.84
C LEU A 192 9.09 7.44 -9.96
N LEU A 193 7.83 6.98 -9.95
CA LEU A 193 7.40 5.84 -9.15
C LEU A 193 7.73 4.49 -9.78
N GLY A 194 7.65 4.35 -11.10
CA GLY A 194 7.98 3.08 -11.78
C GLY A 194 9.43 2.66 -11.55
N ARG A 195 10.37 3.60 -11.69
CA ARG A 195 11.81 3.34 -11.45
C ARG A 195 12.09 2.88 -10.02
N VAL A 196 11.51 3.53 -9.02
CA VAL A 196 11.76 3.15 -7.62
C VAL A 196 11.11 1.83 -7.25
N ALA A 197 9.93 1.53 -7.82
CA ALA A 197 9.26 0.24 -7.64
C ALA A 197 10.07 -0.90 -8.26
N LEU A 198 10.50 -0.77 -9.53
CA LEU A 198 11.32 -1.77 -10.20
C LEU A 198 12.66 -1.99 -9.50
N LYS A 199 13.31 -0.92 -9.03
CA LYS A 199 14.54 -1.02 -8.23
C LYS A 199 14.31 -1.75 -6.91
N GLN A 200 13.20 -1.48 -6.20
CA GLN A 200 12.84 -2.19 -4.97
C GLN A 200 12.66 -3.70 -5.22
N MET A 201 12.22 -4.08 -6.41
CA MET A 201 12.04 -5.47 -6.84
C MET A 201 13.33 -6.15 -7.35
N GLY A 202 14.41 -5.38 -7.54
CA GLY A 202 15.67 -5.84 -8.13
C GLY A 202 15.59 -6.04 -9.65
N LEU A 203 14.76 -5.26 -10.34
CA LEU A 203 14.51 -5.35 -11.79
C LEU A 203 15.05 -4.15 -12.58
N ALA A 204 15.70 -3.19 -11.91
CA ALA A 204 16.31 -1.99 -12.48
C ALA A 204 17.58 -1.58 -11.73
#